data_AF-A0A679ILX9-F1
#
_entry.id   AF-A0A679ILX9-F1
#
_cell.length_a   1.000
_cell.length_b   1.000
_cell.length_c   1.000
_cell.angle_alpha   90.00
_cell.angle_beta   90.00
_cell.angle_gamma   90.00
#
_symmetry.space_group_name_H-M   'P 1'
#
loop_
_entity.id
_entity.type
_entity.pdbx_description
1 polymer ?
#
loop_
_entity_poly.entity_id
_entity_poly.type
_entity_poly.pdbx_seq_one_letter_code
_entity_poly.pdbx_strand_id
1 'polypeptide(L)'
;MSFKEIIYEENAKLQPGYLNTNEKKSLFNRSKYYILFQEVKEKLQPKLATGEKITGYLPMTSGENSGFMSAGPMGMSYARTPQAKKYVDNFNDTRGNRLLIFTDTRLIFLTVLDFFETNYFSSFPYEKIKGITTKKWSIHYWDEKRKRQTVNWFFLDFAADTKIFNEVLTEKDMLLFKENWQKIAKMRVIPETGKVLRNQKMDMFFSNLRLWYNLLQGANVLFIVLAIILILAILFLLGPGKTLFSGIILPNFEFWNLPQLNRFDMLFKIF
;
A
#
# COMPACT_ATOMS: atom_id res chain seq x y z
N MET A 1 -28.27 9.62 -34.70
CA MET A 1 -27.15 9.83 -35.63
C MET A 1 -27.47 9.11 -36.92
N SER A 2 -27.58 9.83 -38.03
CA SER A 2 -27.88 9.25 -39.35
C SER A 2 -26.62 8.68 -40.01
N PHE A 3 -26.76 7.71 -40.92
CA PHE A 3 -25.63 7.19 -41.71
C PHE A 3 -24.85 8.30 -42.42
N LYS A 4 -25.56 9.33 -42.89
CA LYS A 4 -24.98 10.48 -43.59
C LYS A 4 -24.09 11.33 -42.66
N GLU A 5 -24.51 11.54 -41.41
CA GLU A 5 -23.70 12.22 -40.39
C GLU A 5 -22.40 11.46 -40.08
N ILE A 6 -22.48 10.13 -39.95
CA ILE A 6 -21.31 9.28 -39.69
C ILE A 6 -20.29 9.38 -40.83
N ILE A 7 -20.75 9.31 -42.09
CA ILE A 7 -19.86 9.42 -43.25
C ILE A 7 -19.23 10.82 -43.36
N TYR A 8 -19.95 11.89 -43.00
CA TYR A 8 -19.36 13.23 -42.97
C TYR A 8 -18.31 13.39 -41.87
N GLU A 9 -18.54 12.81 -40.68
CA GLU A 9 -17.53 12.78 -39.62
C GLU A 9 -16.29 11.97 -40.03
N GLU A 10 -16.46 10.81 -40.68
CA GLU A 10 -15.35 10.02 -41.18
C GLU A 10 -14.58 10.72 -42.31
N ASN A 11 -15.26 11.37 -43.24
CA ASN A 11 -14.60 12.14 -44.30
C ASN A 11 -13.83 13.36 -43.75
N ALA A 12 -14.31 13.97 -42.66
CA ALA A 12 -13.57 15.02 -41.97
C ALA A 12 -12.27 14.46 -41.37
N LYS A 13 -12.29 13.24 -40.81
CA LYS A 13 -11.11 12.55 -40.25
C LYS A 13 -9.99 12.31 -41.27
N LEU A 14 -10.33 12.21 -42.54
CA LEU A 14 -9.40 11.95 -43.64
C LEU A 14 -8.70 13.22 -44.17
N GLN A 15 -9.11 14.41 -43.74
CA GLN A 15 -8.52 15.66 -44.22
C GLN A 15 -7.11 15.92 -43.65
N PRO A 16 -6.16 16.44 -44.44
CA PRO A 16 -4.86 16.87 -43.95
C PRO A 16 -5.03 17.93 -42.86
N GLY A 17 -4.62 17.64 -41.63
CA GLY A 17 -4.74 18.56 -40.50
C GLY A 17 -6.02 18.41 -39.66
N TYR A 18 -6.82 17.35 -39.86
CA TYR A 18 -8.01 17.07 -39.06
C TYR A 18 -7.77 17.08 -37.53
N LEU A 19 -6.61 16.61 -37.09
CA LEU A 19 -6.18 16.72 -35.70
C LEU A 19 -5.04 17.72 -35.57
N ASN A 20 -5.20 18.68 -34.69
CA ASN A 20 -4.09 19.52 -34.23
C ASN A 20 -3.11 18.68 -33.38
N THR A 21 -1.93 19.23 -33.07
CA THR A 21 -0.87 18.51 -32.33
C THR A 21 -1.34 18.00 -30.96
N ASN A 22 -2.19 18.75 -30.26
CA ASN A 22 -2.71 18.36 -28.95
C ASN A 22 -3.72 17.22 -29.06
N GLU A 23 -4.58 17.26 -30.07
CA GLU A 23 -5.55 16.20 -30.36
C GLU A 23 -4.86 14.91 -30.79
N LYS A 24 -3.81 15.00 -31.62
CA LYS A 24 -2.95 13.85 -31.96
C LYS A 24 -2.33 13.24 -30.72
N LYS A 25 -1.76 14.06 -29.83
CA LYS A 25 -1.15 13.61 -28.57
C LYS A 25 -2.20 12.96 -27.64
N SER A 26 -3.38 13.55 -27.54
CA SER A 26 -4.50 13.01 -26.75
C SER A 26 -4.98 11.66 -27.31
N LEU A 27 -5.20 11.58 -28.62
CA LEU A 27 -5.60 10.34 -29.30
C LEU A 27 -4.54 9.25 -29.10
N PHE A 28 -3.26 9.57 -29.31
CA PHE A 28 -2.16 8.64 -29.09
C PHE A 28 -2.13 8.11 -27.66
N ASN A 29 -2.22 8.99 -26.66
CA ASN A 29 -2.26 8.60 -25.25
C ASN A 29 -3.48 7.72 -24.94
N ARG A 30 -4.68 8.08 -25.43
CA ARG A 30 -5.90 7.29 -25.24
C ARG A 30 -5.77 5.89 -25.83
N SER A 31 -5.27 5.78 -27.06
CA SER A 31 -5.02 4.50 -27.72
C SER A 31 -4.02 3.65 -26.94
N LYS A 32 -2.94 4.28 -26.46
CA LYS A 32 -1.91 3.62 -25.66
C LYS A 32 -2.46 3.05 -24.33
N TYR A 33 -3.24 3.83 -23.59
CA TYR A 33 -3.89 3.33 -22.36
C TYR A 33 -4.98 2.30 -22.63
N TYR A 34 -5.68 2.40 -23.75
CA TYR A 34 -6.64 1.39 -24.16
C TYR A 34 -5.96 0.04 -24.43
N ILE A 35 -4.83 0.04 -25.15
CA ILE A 35 -4.02 -1.17 -25.37
C ILE A 35 -3.56 -1.75 -24.04
N LEU A 36 -3.00 -0.93 -23.15
CA LEU A 36 -2.59 -1.38 -21.82
C LEU A 36 -3.73 -2.05 -21.05
N PHE A 37 -4.91 -1.45 -21.11
CA PHE A 37 -6.08 -1.98 -20.44
C PHE A 37 -6.52 -3.33 -21.01
N GLN A 38 -6.46 -3.53 -22.33
CA GLN A 38 -6.71 -4.84 -22.93
C GLN A 38 -5.66 -5.87 -22.50
N GLU A 39 -4.38 -5.52 -22.50
CA GLU A 39 -3.30 -6.42 -22.03
C GLU A 39 -3.52 -6.86 -20.56
N VAL A 40 -3.91 -5.93 -19.69
CA VAL A 40 -4.26 -6.24 -18.29
C VAL A 40 -5.47 -7.17 -18.22
N LYS A 41 -6.53 -6.88 -18.99
CA LYS A 41 -7.76 -7.69 -19.01
C LYS A 41 -7.49 -9.12 -19.47
N GLU A 42 -6.78 -9.28 -20.58
CA GLU A 42 -6.40 -10.59 -21.13
C GLU A 42 -5.60 -11.43 -20.12
N LYS A 43 -4.63 -10.79 -19.46
CA LYS A 43 -3.78 -11.45 -18.47
C LYS A 43 -4.51 -11.76 -17.16
N LEU A 44 -5.52 -10.95 -16.80
CA LEU A 44 -6.34 -11.17 -15.60
C LEU A 44 -7.43 -12.23 -15.83
N GLN A 45 -7.99 -12.34 -17.03
CA GLN A 45 -9.08 -13.26 -17.36
C GLN A 45 -8.88 -14.70 -16.85
N PRO A 46 -7.71 -15.38 -17.04
CA PRO A 46 -7.50 -16.74 -16.53
C PRO A 46 -7.35 -16.83 -15.00
N LYS A 47 -7.32 -15.69 -14.28
CA LYS A 47 -7.24 -15.62 -12.81
C LYS A 47 -8.59 -15.38 -12.15
N LEU A 48 -9.63 -15.15 -12.96
CA LEU A 48 -11.01 -15.07 -12.50
C LEU A 48 -11.56 -16.49 -12.25
N ALA A 49 -12.40 -16.64 -11.24
CA ALA A 49 -13.12 -17.88 -11.00
C ALA A 49 -14.06 -18.18 -12.17
N THR A 50 -14.42 -19.45 -12.34
CA THR A 50 -15.34 -19.88 -13.39
C THR A 50 -16.68 -19.14 -13.26
N GLY A 51 -17.04 -18.35 -14.27
CA GLY A 51 -18.27 -17.56 -14.28
C GLY A 51 -18.20 -16.21 -13.57
N GLU A 52 -17.07 -15.85 -12.93
CA GLU A 52 -16.85 -14.54 -12.32
C GLU A 52 -16.83 -13.46 -13.42
N LYS A 53 -17.65 -12.42 -13.26
CA LYS A 53 -17.80 -11.33 -14.24
C LYS A 53 -17.23 -10.04 -13.69
N ILE A 54 -16.41 -9.37 -14.49
CA ILE A 54 -15.99 -8.00 -14.20
C ILE A 54 -17.16 -7.05 -14.48
N THR A 55 -17.55 -6.27 -13.48
CA THR A 55 -18.69 -5.35 -13.50
C THR A 55 -18.26 -3.89 -13.62
N GLY A 56 -17.02 -3.56 -13.27
CA GLY A 56 -16.52 -2.19 -13.33
C GLY A 56 -15.02 -2.08 -13.11
N TYR A 57 -14.50 -0.88 -13.38
CA TYR A 57 -13.10 -0.53 -13.22
C TYR A 57 -12.99 0.87 -12.63
N LEU A 58 -12.08 1.05 -11.69
CA LEU A 58 -11.67 2.34 -11.14
C LEU A 58 -10.15 2.47 -11.38
N PRO A 59 -9.74 3.21 -12.42
CA PRO A 59 -8.33 3.53 -12.62
C PRO A 59 -7.88 4.52 -11.54
N MET A 60 -6.65 4.37 -11.07
CA MET A 60 -6.03 5.28 -10.12
C MET A 60 -4.63 5.62 -10.61
N THR A 61 -4.27 6.90 -10.65
CA THR A 61 -2.95 7.37 -11.07
C THR A 61 -2.31 8.21 -9.97
N SER A 62 -0.97 8.20 -9.90
CA SER A 62 -0.24 9.07 -8.98
C SER A 62 -0.39 10.53 -9.41
N GLY A 63 -0.83 11.40 -8.49
CA GLY A 63 -1.10 12.82 -8.73
C GLY A 63 -2.56 13.18 -8.47
N GLU A 64 -3.50 12.35 -8.93
CA GLU A 64 -4.94 12.45 -8.60
C GLU A 64 -5.28 11.62 -7.36
N ASN A 65 -4.63 10.47 -7.19
CA ASN A 65 -4.70 9.63 -6.00
C ASN A 65 -3.34 9.58 -5.30
N SER A 66 -3.34 9.41 -3.97
CA SER A 66 -2.10 9.49 -3.18
C SER A 66 -1.11 8.38 -3.53
N GLY A 67 -1.61 7.16 -3.74
CA GLY A 67 -0.79 5.95 -3.84
C GLY A 67 0.18 5.73 -2.71
N PHE A 68 0.06 6.48 -1.62
CA PHE A 68 0.97 6.46 -0.48
C PHE A 68 0.86 5.15 0.30
N MET A 69 -0.34 4.58 0.33
CA MET A 69 -0.64 3.39 1.15
C MET A 69 -0.81 2.10 0.33
N SER A 70 -1.08 2.21 -0.97
CA SER A 70 -1.35 1.06 -1.85
C SER A 70 -0.18 0.65 -2.75
N ALA A 71 0.88 1.46 -2.83
CA ALA A 71 2.09 1.18 -3.62
C ALA A 71 3.20 0.43 -2.84
N GLY A 72 2.96 0.05 -1.58
CA GLY A 72 3.93 -0.65 -0.74
C GLY A 72 5.05 0.22 -0.14
N PRO A 73 5.75 -0.26 0.91
CA PRO A 73 6.67 0.55 1.73
C PRO A 73 8.02 0.90 1.06
N MET A 74 8.32 0.37 -0.13
CA MET A 74 9.58 0.63 -0.85
C MET A 74 9.41 1.38 -2.19
N GLY A 75 8.17 1.68 -2.60
CA GLY A 75 7.80 2.68 -3.61
C GLY A 75 8.38 2.56 -5.04
N MET A 76 9.30 1.65 -5.30
CA MET A 76 9.95 1.43 -6.61
C MET A 76 9.99 -0.07 -6.89
N SER A 77 9.07 -0.52 -7.74
CA SER A 77 9.15 -1.86 -8.32
C SER A 77 10.13 -1.83 -9.49
N TYR A 78 10.99 -2.85 -9.56
CA TYR A 78 11.99 -2.96 -10.61
C TYR A 78 11.49 -3.89 -11.73
N ALA A 79 11.53 -3.41 -12.97
CA ALA A 79 11.10 -4.15 -14.15
C ALA A 79 12.20 -5.10 -14.64
N ARG A 80 12.04 -6.42 -14.45
CA ARG A 80 13.01 -7.41 -14.93
C ARG A 80 12.49 -8.16 -16.15
N THR A 81 11.20 -8.46 -16.16
CA THR A 81 10.56 -9.19 -17.25
C THR A 81 10.45 -8.33 -18.52
N PRO A 82 10.47 -8.93 -19.73
CA PRO A 82 10.30 -8.18 -20.97
C PRO A 82 9.00 -7.36 -21.02
N GLN A 83 7.91 -7.89 -20.45
CA GLN A 83 6.62 -7.20 -20.39
C GLN A 83 6.65 -6.00 -19.44
N ALA A 84 7.24 -6.14 -18.25
CA ALA A 84 7.39 -5.03 -17.32
C ALA A 84 8.30 -3.92 -17.88
N LYS A 85 9.41 -4.30 -18.54
CA LYS A 85 10.32 -3.35 -19.20
C LYS A 85 9.61 -2.57 -20.31
N LYS A 86 8.90 -3.28 -21.20
CA LYS A 86 8.06 -2.67 -22.25
C LYS A 86 7.06 -1.67 -21.65
N TYR A 87 6.46 -1.99 -20.50
CA TYR A 87 5.56 -1.07 -19.82
C TYR A 87 6.29 0.19 -19.32
N VAL A 88 7.42 0.04 -18.61
CA VAL A 88 8.20 1.19 -18.11
C VAL A 88 8.68 2.07 -19.27
N ASP A 89 9.22 1.48 -20.33
CA ASP A 89 9.72 2.21 -21.51
C ASP A 89 8.62 3.00 -22.21
N ASN A 90 7.42 2.41 -22.31
CA ASN A 90 6.30 3.08 -22.94
C ASN A 90 5.72 4.18 -22.04
N PHE A 91 5.46 3.90 -20.76
CA PHE A 91 4.68 4.76 -19.88
C PHE A 91 5.50 5.68 -18.99
N ASN A 92 6.83 5.49 -18.90
CA ASN A 92 7.72 6.17 -17.96
C ASN A 92 7.16 6.14 -16.53
N ASP A 93 6.54 5.02 -16.17
CA ASP A 93 5.84 4.87 -14.91
C ASP A 93 6.22 3.55 -14.23
N THR A 94 6.55 3.63 -12.95
CA THR A 94 6.91 2.49 -12.11
C THR A 94 5.93 2.27 -10.95
N ARG A 95 4.90 3.12 -10.80
CA ARG A 95 4.03 3.13 -9.60
C ARG A 95 2.62 3.63 -9.83
N GLY A 96 2.46 4.59 -10.74
CA GLY A 96 1.29 5.44 -10.87
C GLY A 96 0.05 4.67 -11.26
N ASN A 97 0.11 3.90 -12.34
CA ASN A 97 -1.04 3.21 -12.90
C ASN A 97 -1.44 2.01 -12.06
N ARG A 98 -2.55 2.18 -11.36
CA ARG A 98 -3.18 1.18 -10.51
C ARG A 98 -4.63 1.03 -10.91
N LEU A 99 -5.18 -0.14 -10.63
CA LEU A 99 -6.53 -0.48 -11.04
C LEU A 99 -7.24 -1.20 -9.90
N LEU A 100 -8.38 -0.65 -9.49
CA LEU A 100 -9.34 -1.36 -8.67
C LEU A 100 -10.45 -1.89 -9.58
N ILE A 101 -10.58 -3.19 -9.65
CA ILE A 101 -11.50 -3.91 -10.52
C ILE A 101 -12.63 -4.46 -9.66
N PHE A 102 -13.85 -4.23 -10.10
CA PHE A 102 -15.05 -4.71 -9.45
C PHE A 102 -15.54 -5.94 -10.20
N THR A 103 -15.83 -7.00 -9.45
CA THR A 103 -16.46 -8.20 -10.01
C THR A 103 -17.82 -8.42 -9.34
N ASP A 104 -18.51 -9.49 -9.67
CA ASP A 104 -19.69 -9.92 -8.94
C ASP A 104 -19.37 -10.59 -7.58
N THR A 105 -18.11 -10.97 -7.32
CA THR A 105 -17.73 -11.74 -6.11
C THR A 105 -16.68 -11.09 -5.21
N ARG A 106 -15.80 -10.24 -5.74
CA ARG A 106 -14.68 -9.62 -5.01
C ARG A 106 -14.18 -8.33 -5.66
N LEU A 107 -13.45 -7.53 -4.89
CA LEU A 107 -12.60 -6.48 -5.43
C LEU A 107 -11.22 -7.05 -5.76
N ILE A 108 -10.64 -6.62 -6.87
CA ILE A 108 -9.28 -6.94 -7.26
C ILE A 108 -8.51 -5.63 -7.39
N PHE A 109 -7.43 -5.48 -6.62
CA PHE A 109 -6.53 -4.34 -6.73
C PHE A 109 -5.20 -4.80 -7.29
N LEU A 110 -4.69 -4.06 -8.28
CA LEU A 110 -3.37 -4.31 -8.85
C LEU A 110 -2.64 -3.00 -9.15
N THR A 111 -1.32 -3.04 -9.00
CA THR A 111 -0.39 -2.10 -9.63
C THR A 111 0.03 -2.71 -10.95
N VAL A 112 -0.06 -1.96 -12.06
CA VAL A 112 0.17 -2.51 -13.41
C VAL A 112 1.57 -3.11 -13.53
N LEU A 113 2.60 -2.42 -13.02
CA LEU A 113 3.97 -2.92 -13.05
C LEU A 113 4.13 -4.25 -12.30
N ASP A 114 3.67 -4.32 -11.05
CA ASP A 114 3.77 -5.53 -10.22
C ASP A 114 3.02 -6.71 -10.84
N PHE A 115 1.86 -6.44 -11.43
CA PHE A 115 1.07 -7.44 -12.12
C PHE A 115 1.77 -7.97 -13.37
N PHE A 116 2.46 -7.11 -14.11
CA PHE A 116 3.26 -7.55 -15.26
C PHE A 116 4.52 -8.31 -14.87
N GLU A 117 5.18 -7.88 -13.79
CA GLU A 117 6.43 -8.47 -13.30
C GLU A 117 6.22 -9.82 -12.60
N THR A 118 5.22 -9.92 -11.73
CA THR A 118 5.07 -11.05 -10.80
C THR A 118 3.71 -11.76 -10.88
N ASN A 119 2.79 -11.29 -11.74
CA ASN A 119 1.39 -11.72 -11.75
C ASN A 119 0.65 -11.47 -10.42
N TYR A 120 1.19 -10.58 -9.58
CA TYR A 120 0.62 -10.30 -8.27
C TYR A 120 -0.56 -9.33 -8.36
N PHE A 121 -1.62 -9.66 -7.61
CA PHE A 121 -2.74 -8.76 -7.34
C PHE A 121 -3.33 -9.06 -5.96
N SER A 122 -3.90 -8.03 -5.34
CA SER A 122 -4.65 -8.16 -4.09
C SER A 122 -6.11 -8.45 -4.40
N SER A 123 -6.71 -9.38 -3.66
CA SER A 123 -8.10 -9.80 -3.86
C SER A 123 -8.83 -9.72 -2.54
N PHE A 124 -10.00 -9.09 -2.55
CA PHE A 124 -10.83 -8.79 -1.39
C PHE A 124 -12.24 -9.34 -1.62
N PRO A 125 -12.52 -10.59 -1.20
CA PRO A 125 -13.85 -11.17 -1.31
C PRO A 125 -14.89 -10.35 -0.54
N TYR A 126 -16.03 -10.06 -1.16
CA TYR A 126 -17.05 -9.18 -0.55
C TYR A 126 -17.54 -9.73 0.80
N GLU A 127 -17.70 -11.04 0.90
CA GLU A 127 -18.16 -11.75 2.10
C GLU A 127 -17.22 -11.58 3.30
N LYS A 128 -15.96 -11.19 3.07
CA LYS A 128 -14.95 -10.99 4.12
C LYS A 128 -14.75 -9.52 4.48
N ILE A 129 -15.37 -8.60 3.74
CA ILE A 129 -15.30 -7.17 4.03
C ILE A 129 -16.37 -6.83 5.06
N LYS A 130 -15.94 -6.51 6.29
CA LYS A 130 -16.86 -6.19 7.40
C LYS A 130 -17.53 -4.83 7.28
N GLY A 131 -16.88 -3.90 6.61
CA GLY A 131 -17.34 -2.55 6.40
C GLY A 131 -16.35 -1.76 5.56
N ILE A 132 -16.85 -0.75 4.88
CA ILE A 132 -16.03 0.18 4.10
C ILE A 132 -16.05 1.52 4.84
N THR A 133 -14.87 2.06 5.14
CA THR A 133 -14.70 3.36 5.76
C THR A 133 -14.41 4.40 4.71
N THR A 134 -15.19 5.47 4.74
CA THR A 134 -15.09 6.62 3.84
C THR A 134 -14.97 7.89 4.68
N LYS A 135 -13.95 8.70 4.44
CA LYS A 135 -13.78 9.98 5.13
C LYS A 135 -13.48 11.10 4.15
N LYS A 136 -14.33 12.12 4.13
CA LYS A 136 -14.12 13.32 3.33
C LYS A 136 -13.12 14.24 4.02
N TRP A 137 -12.19 14.78 3.26
CA TRP A 137 -11.31 15.88 3.63
C TRP A 137 -11.39 16.96 2.56
N SER A 138 -11.67 18.20 2.97
CA SER A 138 -11.68 19.36 2.08
C SER A 138 -10.51 20.28 2.39
N ILE A 139 -9.76 20.67 1.35
CA ILE A 139 -8.73 21.71 1.43
C ILE A 139 -9.24 22.93 0.67
N HIS A 140 -9.08 24.09 1.28
CA HIS A 140 -9.40 25.37 0.64
C HIS A 140 -8.09 26.04 0.24
N TYR A 141 -7.98 26.45 -1.02
CA TYR A 141 -6.83 27.20 -1.51
C TYR A 141 -7.29 28.38 -2.36
N TRP A 142 -6.43 29.37 -2.48
CA TRP A 142 -6.66 30.51 -3.37
C TRP A 142 -5.96 30.22 -4.69
N ASP A 143 -6.71 30.23 -5.78
CA ASP A 143 -6.17 30.13 -7.13
C ASP A 143 -5.40 31.42 -7.49
N GLU A 144 -4.61 31.40 -8.57
CA GLU A 144 -3.84 32.53 -9.09
C GLU A 144 -4.71 33.78 -9.32
N LYS A 145 -6.01 33.57 -9.58
CA LYS A 145 -7.02 34.62 -9.74
C LYS A 145 -7.65 35.10 -8.42
N ARG A 146 -7.07 34.76 -7.27
CA ARG A 146 -7.61 35.02 -5.91
C ARG A 146 -9.06 34.54 -5.72
N LYS A 147 -9.43 33.45 -6.39
CA LYS A 147 -10.72 32.79 -6.16
C LYS A 147 -10.51 31.63 -5.21
N ARG A 148 -11.36 31.53 -4.18
CA ARG A 148 -11.33 30.42 -3.24
C ARG A 148 -11.83 29.17 -3.94
N GLN A 149 -10.96 28.18 -4.07
CA GLN A 149 -11.28 26.86 -4.59
C GLN A 149 -11.32 25.86 -3.44
N THR A 150 -12.19 24.86 -3.56
CA THR A 150 -12.31 23.77 -2.59
C THR A 150 -12.00 22.46 -3.30
N VAL A 151 -10.97 21.75 -2.84
CA VAL A 151 -10.67 20.40 -3.31
C VAL A 151 -11.20 19.42 -2.28
N ASN A 152 -12.02 18.47 -2.73
CA ASN A 152 -12.52 17.38 -1.91
C ASN A 152 -11.74 16.10 -2.22
N TRP A 153 -11.15 15.52 -1.19
CA TRP A 153 -10.54 14.20 -1.21
C TRP A 153 -11.31 13.25 -0.30
N PHE A 154 -11.34 11.98 -0.68
CA PHE A 154 -12.05 10.94 0.04
C PHE A 154 -11.09 9.82 0.38
N PHE A 155 -10.88 9.60 1.66
CA PHE A 155 -10.16 8.43 2.13
C PHE A 155 -11.08 7.21 2.06
N LEU A 156 -10.62 6.16 1.40
CA LEU A 156 -11.29 4.88 1.26
C LEU A 156 -10.43 3.81 1.93
N ASP A 157 -10.97 3.17 2.97
CA ASP A 157 -10.30 2.09 3.71
C ASP A 157 -11.26 0.92 3.92
N PHE A 158 -10.79 -0.29 3.61
CA PHE A 158 -11.46 -1.53 3.97
C PHE A 158 -10.45 -2.65 4.11
N ALA A 159 -10.84 -3.72 4.81
CA ALA A 159 -10.01 -4.90 4.99
C ALA A 159 -10.80 -6.17 4.66
N ALA A 160 -10.09 -7.16 4.11
CA ALA A 160 -10.57 -8.53 3.95
C ALA A 160 -9.48 -9.47 4.47
N ASP A 161 -9.77 -10.18 5.56
CA ASP A 161 -8.79 -10.99 6.31
C ASP A 161 -7.56 -10.18 6.73
N THR A 162 -6.39 -10.54 6.19
CA THR A 162 -5.07 -9.93 6.44
C THR A 162 -4.73 -8.82 5.43
N LYS A 163 -5.56 -8.63 4.39
CA LYS A 163 -5.30 -7.64 3.34
C LYS A 163 -6.05 -6.36 3.67
N ILE A 164 -5.32 -5.25 3.63
CA ILE A 164 -5.85 -3.90 3.85
C ILE A 164 -5.78 -3.15 2.53
N PHE A 165 -6.89 -2.53 2.15
CA PHE A 165 -6.93 -1.56 1.08
C PHE A 165 -7.08 -0.17 1.70
N ASN A 166 -6.24 0.76 1.24
CA ASN A 166 -6.30 2.14 1.68
C ASN A 166 -5.87 3.06 0.54
N GLU A 167 -6.71 4.03 0.19
CA GLU A 167 -6.40 5.01 -0.83
C GLU A 167 -7.11 6.34 -0.60
N VAL A 168 -6.53 7.42 -1.13
CA VAL A 168 -7.19 8.72 -1.25
C VAL A 168 -7.72 8.88 -2.67
N LEU A 169 -9.05 8.98 -2.77
CA LEU A 169 -9.79 9.14 -4.01
C LEU A 169 -10.16 10.61 -4.25
N THR A 170 -10.21 10.99 -5.54
CA THR A 170 -10.87 12.24 -5.94
C THR A 170 -12.38 12.12 -5.73
N GLU A 171 -13.09 13.25 -5.78
CA GLU A 171 -14.56 13.24 -5.71
C GLU A 171 -15.19 12.41 -6.83
N LYS A 172 -14.66 12.52 -8.05
CA LYS A 172 -15.12 11.74 -9.21
C LYS A 172 -14.91 10.24 -9.01
N ASP A 173 -13.73 9.85 -8.51
CA ASP A 173 -13.40 8.44 -8.25
C ASP A 173 -14.26 7.85 -7.14
N MET A 174 -14.51 8.63 -6.08
CA MET A 174 -15.38 8.22 -4.99
C MET A 174 -16.81 8.01 -5.45
N LEU A 175 -17.33 8.87 -6.33
CA LEU A 175 -18.65 8.69 -6.95
C LEU A 175 -18.70 7.40 -7.76
N LEU A 176 -17.71 7.16 -8.61
CA LEU A 176 -17.62 5.92 -9.40
C LEU A 176 -17.53 4.67 -8.50
N PHE A 177 -16.77 4.75 -7.40
CA PHE A 177 -16.71 3.69 -6.41
C PHE A 177 -18.09 3.43 -5.77
N LYS A 178 -18.78 4.48 -5.31
CA LYS A 178 -20.12 4.35 -4.71
C LYS A 178 -21.15 3.82 -5.69
N GLU A 179 -21.10 4.22 -6.97
CA GLU A 179 -21.97 3.66 -7.99
C GLU A 179 -21.78 2.16 -8.16
N ASN A 180 -20.54 1.69 -8.28
CA ASN A 180 -20.25 0.26 -8.38
C ASN A 180 -20.66 -0.47 -7.10
N TRP A 181 -20.40 0.12 -5.94
CA TRP A 181 -20.83 -0.42 -4.64
C TRP A 181 -22.35 -0.66 -4.59
N GLN A 182 -23.16 0.30 -5.04
CA GLN A 182 -24.61 0.14 -5.06
C GLN A 182 -25.12 -0.82 -6.14
N LYS A 183 -24.44 -0.89 -7.29
CA LYS A 183 -24.83 -1.76 -8.42
C LYS A 183 -24.55 -3.24 -8.15
N ILE A 184 -23.50 -3.58 -7.41
CA ILE A 184 -23.08 -4.96 -7.20
C ILE A 184 -23.77 -5.56 -5.98
N ALA A 185 -24.61 -6.58 -6.19
CA ALA A 185 -25.47 -7.15 -5.14
C ALA A 185 -24.71 -7.59 -3.88
N LYS A 186 -23.58 -8.29 -4.03
CA LYS A 186 -22.74 -8.74 -2.90
C LYS A 186 -21.99 -7.59 -2.21
N MET A 187 -21.72 -6.49 -2.92
CA MET A 187 -21.03 -5.34 -2.35
C MET A 187 -22.00 -4.42 -1.61
N ARG A 188 -23.22 -4.25 -2.12
CA ARG A 188 -24.26 -3.37 -1.56
C ARG A 188 -24.62 -3.69 -0.11
N VAL A 189 -24.49 -4.94 0.32
CA VAL A 189 -24.77 -5.36 1.70
C VAL A 189 -23.67 -4.98 2.69
N ILE A 190 -22.48 -4.58 2.21
CA ILE A 190 -21.37 -4.14 3.05
C ILE A 190 -21.73 -2.76 3.63
N PRO A 191 -21.70 -2.55 4.95
CA PRO A 191 -22.05 -1.28 5.54
C PRO A 191 -20.96 -0.21 5.34
N GLU A 192 -21.39 1.04 5.13
CA GLU A 192 -20.52 2.22 5.26
C GLU A 192 -20.31 2.48 6.76
N THR A 193 -19.05 2.63 7.16
CA THR A 193 -18.65 2.71 8.58
C THR A 193 -17.76 3.93 8.81
N GLY A 194 -17.90 4.58 9.97
CA GLY A 194 -17.02 5.69 10.36
C GLY A 194 -15.68 5.24 10.96
N LYS A 195 -15.49 3.94 11.19
CA LYS A 195 -14.31 3.35 11.83
C LYS A 195 -13.89 2.11 11.07
N VAL A 196 -12.58 1.93 10.91
CA VAL A 196 -12.04 0.78 10.19
C VAL A 196 -12.28 -0.51 10.98
N LEU A 197 -13.05 -1.43 10.39
CA LEU A 197 -13.34 -2.74 10.98
C LEU A 197 -12.30 -3.77 10.48
N ARG A 198 -11.25 -4.01 11.26
CA ARG A 198 -10.19 -4.99 10.94
C ARG A 198 -10.37 -6.30 11.69
N ASN A 199 -9.92 -7.41 11.09
CA ASN A 199 -10.14 -8.75 11.62
C ASN A 199 -9.10 -9.25 12.61
N GLN A 200 -8.06 -8.48 12.95
CA GLN A 200 -6.96 -9.00 13.74
C GLN A 200 -6.62 -8.12 14.96
N LYS A 201 -6.78 -8.72 16.14
CA LYS A 201 -6.31 -8.18 17.43
C LYS A 201 -4.80 -7.84 17.42
N MET A 202 -4.02 -8.45 16.52
CA MET A 202 -2.58 -8.23 16.36
C MET A 202 -2.23 -6.91 15.66
N ASP A 203 -3.08 -6.42 14.76
CA ASP A 203 -2.88 -5.11 14.10
C ASP A 203 -2.91 -3.97 15.12
N MET A 204 -3.65 -4.12 16.21
CA MET A 204 -3.69 -3.14 17.31
C MET A 204 -2.35 -3.08 18.08
N PHE A 205 -1.57 -4.18 18.09
CA PHE A 205 -0.24 -4.24 18.69
C PHE A 205 0.81 -3.61 17.77
N PHE A 206 0.78 -3.93 16.46
CA PHE A 206 1.75 -3.41 15.49
C PHE A 206 1.48 -1.98 15.00
N SER A 207 0.23 -1.51 15.00
CA SER A 207 -0.12 -0.15 14.54
C SER A 207 0.07 0.95 15.58
N ASN A 208 0.39 0.59 16.84
CA ASN A 208 0.63 1.58 17.88
C ASN A 208 2.06 2.13 17.76
N LEU A 209 2.24 3.10 16.86
CA LEU A 209 3.48 3.84 16.63
C LEU A 209 4.09 4.41 17.92
N ARG A 210 3.25 4.80 18.89
CA ARG A 210 3.71 5.29 20.20
C ARG A 210 4.32 4.17 21.06
N LEU A 211 3.78 2.95 20.96
CA LEU A 211 4.31 1.76 21.61
C LEU A 211 5.68 1.39 21.01
N TRP A 212 5.81 1.39 19.69
CA TRP A 212 7.08 1.16 19.00
C TRP A 212 8.12 2.24 19.29
N TYR A 213 7.73 3.51 19.31
CA TYR A 213 8.62 4.61 19.67
C TYR A 213 9.14 4.48 21.11
N ASN A 214 8.27 4.13 22.06
CA ASN A 214 8.67 3.90 23.45
C ASN A 214 9.55 2.65 23.62
N LEU A 215 9.29 1.58 22.85
CA LEU A 215 10.12 0.37 22.81
C LEU A 215 11.51 0.65 22.25
N LEU A 216 11.61 1.44 21.17
CA LEU A 216 12.88 1.86 20.58
C LEU A 216 13.67 2.77 21.53
N GLN A 217 12.99 3.68 22.24
CA GLN A 217 13.64 4.48 23.27
C GLN A 217 14.13 3.61 24.45
N GLY A 218 13.33 2.64 24.90
CA GLY A 218 13.75 1.69 25.93
C GLY A 218 14.95 0.83 25.50
N ALA A 219 14.95 0.34 24.26
CA ALA A 219 16.08 -0.39 23.69
C ALA A 219 17.34 0.47 23.60
N ASN A 220 17.22 1.74 23.18
CA ASN A 220 18.34 2.68 23.15
C ASN A 220 18.92 2.92 24.55
N VAL A 221 18.07 3.10 25.57
CA VAL A 221 18.53 3.24 26.95
C VAL A 221 19.24 1.97 27.42
N LEU A 222 18.72 0.79 27.10
CA LEU A 222 19.36 -0.50 27.42
C LEU A 222 20.75 -0.61 26.76
N PHE A 223 20.88 -0.24 25.49
CA PHE A 223 22.16 -0.25 24.78
C PHE A 223 23.15 0.76 25.35
N ILE A 224 22.69 1.95 25.76
CA ILE A 224 23.53 2.95 26.45
C ILE A 224 24.02 2.40 27.79
N VAL A 225 23.15 1.78 28.59
CA VAL A 225 23.53 1.17 29.88
C VAL A 225 24.52 0.03 29.66
N LEU A 226 24.29 -0.85 28.69
CA LEU A 226 25.22 -1.92 28.33
C LEU A 226 26.58 -1.36 27.88
N ALA A 227 26.59 -0.28 27.07
CA ALA A 227 27.82 0.38 26.65
C ALA A 227 28.58 0.99 27.84
N ILE A 228 27.88 1.62 28.78
CA ILE A 228 28.47 2.16 30.02
C ILE A 228 29.06 1.02 30.86
N ILE A 229 28.33 -0.08 31.06
CA ILE A 229 28.83 -1.26 31.78
C ILE A 229 30.08 -1.82 31.10
N LEU A 230 30.09 -1.90 29.77
CA LEU A 230 31.24 -2.39 29.01
C LEU A 230 32.45 -1.46 29.14
N ILE A 231 32.24 -0.14 29.07
CA ILE A 231 33.29 0.87 29.26
C ILE A 231 33.85 0.81 30.69
N LEU A 232 32.99 0.68 31.70
CA LEU A 232 33.42 0.51 33.09
C LEU A 232 34.17 -0.81 33.29
N ALA A 233 33.69 -1.91 32.72
CA ALA A 233 34.36 -3.20 32.77
C ALA A 233 35.76 -3.11 32.13
N ILE A 234 35.90 -2.46 30.98
CA ILE A 234 37.21 -2.26 30.33
C ILE A 234 38.11 -1.36 31.20
N LEU A 235 37.61 -0.23 31.71
CA LEU A 235 38.37 0.72 32.53
C LEU A 235 38.89 0.11 33.85
N PHE A 236 38.09 -0.75 34.49
CA PHE A 236 38.40 -1.31 35.81
C PHE A 236 39.01 -2.72 35.79
N LEU A 237 38.78 -3.54 34.76
CA LEU A 237 39.40 -4.87 34.63
C LEU A 237 40.70 -4.85 33.81
N LEU A 238 40.77 -4.02 32.76
CA LEU A 238 41.86 -4.00 31.78
C LEU A 238 42.58 -2.65 31.67
N GLY A 239 41.96 -1.57 32.17
CA GLY A 239 42.43 -0.20 32.03
C GLY A 239 43.10 0.40 33.29
N PRO A 240 43.38 1.71 33.27
CA PRO A 240 44.15 2.40 34.31
C PRO A 240 43.45 2.47 35.67
N GLY A 241 42.14 2.17 35.75
CA GLY A 241 41.39 2.10 37.00
C GLY A 241 41.58 0.79 37.78
N LYS A 242 42.26 -0.21 37.20
CA LYS A 242 42.52 -1.51 37.85
C LYS A 242 43.28 -1.37 39.18
N THR A 243 44.11 -0.33 39.32
CA THR A 243 44.90 -0.05 40.52
C THR A 243 44.13 0.72 41.60
N LEU A 244 42.96 1.28 41.30
CA LEU A 244 42.11 1.94 42.30
C LEU A 244 41.44 0.93 43.26
N PHE A 245 41.33 -0.34 42.83
CA PHE A 245 40.72 -1.41 43.62
C PHE A 245 41.71 -2.49 44.07
N SER A 246 43.01 -2.36 43.76
CA SER A 246 44.04 -3.31 44.21
C SER A 246 44.28 -3.29 45.73
N GLY A 247 43.70 -2.33 46.45
CA GLY A 247 43.69 -2.26 47.92
C GLY A 247 42.37 -2.69 48.56
N ILE A 248 41.33 -3.02 47.77
CA ILE A 248 40.09 -3.60 48.31
C ILE A 248 40.23 -5.11 48.23
N ILE A 249 40.49 -5.74 49.37
CA ILE A 249 40.28 -7.17 49.55
C ILE A 249 38.77 -7.38 49.39
N LEU A 250 38.33 -7.71 48.17
CA LEU A 250 37.02 -8.33 48.01
C LEU A 250 37.07 -9.61 48.85
N PRO A 251 36.15 -9.80 49.81
CA PRO A 251 36.08 -11.08 50.51
C PRO A 251 35.98 -12.17 49.46
N ASN A 252 36.76 -13.24 49.62
CA ASN A 252 36.63 -14.45 48.81
C ASN A 252 35.18 -14.91 48.89
N PHE A 253 34.36 -14.46 47.96
CA PHE A 253 33.06 -15.03 47.73
C PHE A 253 33.32 -16.36 47.05
N GLU A 254 33.27 -17.43 47.83
CA GLU A 254 33.17 -18.79 47.35
C GLU A 254 31.86 -18.96 46.57
N PHE A 255 31.81 -18.43 45.34
CA PHE A 255 30.67 -18.60 44.43
C PHE A 255 30.67 -19.98 43.74
N TRP A 256 31.56 -20.89 44.15
CA TRP A 256 31.79 -22.19 43.49
C TRP A 256 31.43 -23.42 44.33
N ASN A 257 30.70 -23.26 45.44
CA ASN A 257 30.09 -24.39 46.16
C ASN A 257 28.56 -24.39 46.05
N LEU A 258 28.06 -24.36 44.81
CA LEU A 258 26.69 -24.80 44.54
C LEU A 258 26.74 -26.24 43.99
N PRO A 259 25.93 -27.17 44.53
CA PRO A 259 25.86 -28.52 44.01
C PRO A 259 25.45 -28.46 42.53
N GLN A 260 26.08 -29.31 41.72
CA GLN A 260 25.79 -29.41 40.28
C GLN A 260 24.35 -29.89 40.05
N LEU A 261 23.38 -28.97 40.13
CA LEU A 261 22.09 -29.17 39.50
C LEU A 261 22.22 -28.74 38.04
N ASN A 262 22.03 -29.73 37.16
CA ASN A 262 22.00 -29.62 35.71
C ASN A 262 21.24 -28.37 35.26
N ARG A 263 21.96 -27.42 34.65
CA ARG A 263 21.45 -26.14 34.13
C ARG A 263 20.47 -26.27 32.95
N PHE A 264 20.05 -27.49 32.59
CA PHE A 264 19.14 -27.75 31.46
C PHE A 264 17.67 -27.99 31.87
N ASP A 265 17.36 -28.28 33.14
CA ASP A 265 15.98 -28.61 33.55
C ASP A 265 15.08 -27.40 33.87
N MET A 266 15.66 -26.19 34.01
CA MET A 266 14.87 -25.00 34.37
C MET A 266 14.32 -24.23 33.17
N LEU A 267 14.77 -24.53 31.94
CA LEU A 267 14.35 -23.81 30.73
C LEU A 267 13.09 -24.40 30.05
N PHE A 268 12.56 -25.53 30.51
CA PHE A 268 11.38 -26.19 29.92
C PHE A 268 10.13 -26.21 30.81
N LYS A 269 10.08 -25.43 31.91
CA LYS A 269 8.85 -25.26 32.72
C LYS A 269 8.14 -23.93 32.54
N ILE A 270 8.57 -23.11 31.58
CA ILE A 270 7.86 -21.89 31.17
C ILE A 270 7.77 -21.86 29.63
N PHE A 271 7.20 -22.94 29.06
CA PHE A 271 6.52 -22.98 27.76
C PHE A 271 5.47 -24.09 27.80
#